data_AF-A0A351EKC3-F1
#
_entry.id   AF-A0A351EKC3-F1
#
_cell.length_a   1.000
_cell.length_b   1.000
_cell.length_c   1.000
_cell.angle_alpha   90.00
_cell.angle_beta   90.00
_cell.angle_gamma   90.00
#
_symmetry.space_group_name_H-M   'P 1'
#
loop_
_entity.id
_entity.type
_entity.pdbx_description
1 polymer ?
#
loop_
_entity_poly.entity_id
_entity_poly.type
_entity_poly.pdbx_seq_one_letter_code
_entity_poly.pdbx_strand_id
1 'polypeptide(L)'
;VNDLPPEHKARGIETSDFDLFARINPVDVMIDLSDEVRASGIDTAILTNNIREWSHWRGKVPVDSFDVVVDSCEVGVRKPDQEIYVLACERLNLSPVDCLFLDDHIENVAAAKAMGMDAILVTEDVNAAASSVRDRF
;
A
#
# COMPACT_ATOMS: atom_id res chain seq x y z
N VAL A 1 -32.47 14.65 -3.71
CA VAL A 1 -32.43 15.03 -2.27
C VAL A 1 -33.16 13.93 -1.53
N ASN A 2 -32.50 13.27 -0.58
CA ASN A 2 -32.96 12.03 0.07
C ASN A 2 -34.25 12.25 0.88
N ASP A 3 -35.39 11.77 0.39
CA ASP A 3 -36.71 11.82 1.04
C ASP A 3 -36.92 10.68 2.07
N LEU A 4 -35.92 10.39 2.89
CA LEU A 4 -36.08 9.43 3.99
C LEU A 4 -36.69 10.11 5.23
N PRO A 5 -37.68 9.49 5.90
CA PRO A 5 -38.27 10.01 7.13
C PRO A 5 -37.21 10.37 8.19
N PRO A 6 -37.44 11.38 9.05
CA PRO A 6 -36.47 11.81 10.06
C PRO A 6 -35.94 10.70 10.98
N GLU A 7 -36.78 9.70 11.26
CA GLU A 7 -36.51 8.56 12.14
C GLU A 7 -35.73 7.41 11.47
N HIS A 8 -35.50 7.48 10.15
CA HIS A 8 -34.81 6.42 9.43
C HIS A 8 -33.30 6.43 9.70
N LYS A 9 -32.77 5.31 10.20
CA LYS A 9 -31.34 5.11 10.50
C LYS A 9 -30.40 5.27 9.29
N ALA A 10 -30.95 5.24 8.07
CA ALA A 10 -30.20 5.40 6.83
C ALA A 10 -30.12 6.87 6.34
N ARG A 11 -30.75 7.81 7.06
CA ARG A 11 -30.72 9.23 6.70
C ARG A 11 -29.33 9.80 6.99
N GLY A 12 -28.75 10.51 6.02
CA GLY A 12 -27.44 11.15 6.14
C GLY A 12 -26.26 10.20 6.01
N ILE A 13 -26.52 8.93 5.65
CA ILE A 13 -25.45 8.03 5.22
C ILE A 13 -25.01 8.47 3.82
N GLU A 14 -23.75 8.82 3.69
CA GLU A 14 -23.09 9.19 2.44
C GLU A 14 -22.19 8.05 1.96
N THR A 15 -21.79 8.06 0.68
CA THR A 15 -20.86 7.05 0.15
C THR A 15 -19.53 7.04 0.90
N SER A 16 -19.11 8.19 1.42
CA SER A 16 -17.91 8.33 2.25
C SER A 16 -17.97 7.59 3.58
N ASP A 17 -19.15 7.18 4.05
CA ASP A 17 -19.28 6.37 5.27
C ASP A 17 -18.85 4.92 5.07
N PHE A 18 -18.80 4.47 3.83
CA PHE A 18 -18.35 3.12 3.45
C PHE A 18 -17.04 3.14 2.67
N ASP A 19 -16.50 4.33 2.36
CA ASP A 19 -15.19 4.49 1.78
C ASP A 19 -14.13 4.44 2.89
N LEU A 20 -13.42 3.33 2.96
CA LEU A 20 -12.35 3.12 3.93
C LEU A 20 -11.29 4.23 3.83
N PHE A 21 -10.94 4.64 2.61
CA PHE A 21 -9.92 5.66 2.40
C PHE A 21 -10.42 7.07 2.70
N ALA A 22 -11.73 7.33 2.73
CA ALA A 22 -12.24 8.64 3.15
C ALA A 22 -11.76 9.03 4.56
N ARG A 23 -11.55 8.05 5.44
CA ARG A 23 -11.24 8.26 6.87
C ARG A 23 -9.82 7.90 7.28
N ILE A 24 -9.03 7.27 6.41
CA ILE A 24 -7.63 6.94 6.67
C ILE A 24 -6.73 8.11 6.27
N ASN A 25 -5.73 8.40 7.10
CA ASN A 25 -4.66 9.34 6.81
C ASN A 25 -3.37 8.57 6.50
N PRO A 26 -2.50 9.11 5.64
CA PRO A 26 -1.15 8.59 5.47
C PRO A 26 -0.37 8.58 6.79
N VAL A 27 0.61 7.67 6.86
CA VAL A 27 1.55 7.61 7.97
C VAL A 27 2.80 8.40 7.58
N ASP A 28 2.94 9.61 8.11
CA ASP A 28 4.02 10.55 7.73
C ASP A 28 5.41 9.92 7.80
N VAL A 29 5.70 9.13 8.85
CA VAL A 29 6.99 8.42 9.00
C VAL A 29 7.29 7.49 7.82
N MET A 30 6.27 6.87 7.22
CA MET A 30 6.45 5.98 6.07
C MET A 30 6.63 6.77 4.77
N ILE A 31 6.03 7.96 4.66
CA ILE A 31 6.27 8.88 3.54
C ILE A 31 7.71 9.38 3.60
N ASP A 32 8.14 9.90 4.75
CA ASP A 32 9.51 10.38 4.97
C ASP A 32 10.53 9.28 4.67
N LEU A 33 10.27 8.06 5.12
CA LEU A 33 11.10 6.89 4.83
C LEU A 33 11.19 6.60 3.32
N SER A 34 10.08 6.70 2.59
CA SER A 34 10.10 6.48 1.13
C SER A 34 10.96 7.51 0.41
N ASP A 35 10.93 8.77 0.86
CA ASP A 35 11.77 9.84 0.33
C ASP A 35 13.25 9.61 0.67
N GLU A 36 13.58 9.15 1.88
CA GLU A 36 14.95 8.79 2.31
C GLU A 36 15.53 7.64 1.47
N VAL A 37 14.74 6.58 1.25
CA VAL A 37 15.13 5.41 0.44
C VAL A 37 15.41 5.86 -0.99
N ARG A 38 14.50 6.63 -1.58
CA ARG A 38 14.65 7.16 -2.94
C ARG A 38 15.86 8.09 -3.07
N ALA A 39 16.09 8.97 -2.09
CA ALA A 39 17.26 9.84 -2.07
C ALA A 39 18.59 9.07 -2.00
N SER A 40 18.56 7.83 -1.52
CA SER A 40 19.70 6.90 -1.48
C SER A 40 19.92 6.14 -2.80
N GLY A 41 19.10 6.40 -3.82
CA GLY A 41 19.21 5.77 -5.15
C GLY A 41 18.60 4.37 -5.24
N ILE A 42 17.70 4.03 -4.31
CA ILE A 42 16.95 2.77 -4.32
C ILE A 42 15.58 3.02 -4.95
N ASP A 43 15.20 2.18 -5.92
CA ASP A 43 13.89 2.25 -6.56
C ASP A 43 12.77 1.91 -5.57
N THR A 44 11.67 2.65 -5.65
CA THR A 44 10.54 2.54 -4.73
C THR A 44 9.25 2.18 -5.46
N ALA A 45 8.40 1.38 -4.82
CA ALA A 45 7.11 1.01 -5.39
C ALA A 45 5.97 0.98 -4.37
N ILE A 46 4.75 1.26 -4.85
CA ILE A 46 3.51 0.98 -4.15
C ILE A 46 2.89 -0.30 -4.74
N LEU A 47 2.69 -1.31 -3.90
CA LEU A 47 1.96 -2.53 -4.23
C LEU A 47 0.74 -2.64 -3.32
N THR A 48 -0.45 -2.32 -3.82
CA THR A 48 -1.66 -2.17 -2.99
C THR A 48 -2.81 -3.07 -3.43
N ASN A 49 -3.54 -3.59 -2.44
CA ASN A 49 -4.84 -4.22 -2.67
C ASN A 49 -5.91 -3.14 -2.52
N ASN A 50 -6.66 -2.88 -3.59
CA ASN A 50 -7.72 -1.89 -3.59
C ASN A 50 -8.94 -2.32 -4.43
N ILE A 51 -10.01 -1.53 -4.36
CA ILE A 51 -11.17 -1.58 -5.26
C ILE A 51 -11.24 -0.30 -6.10
N ARG A 52 -11.89 -0.40 -7.26
CA ARG A 52 -11.93 0.68 -8.27
C ARG A 52 -12.61 1.95 -7.75
N GLU A 53 -13.62 1.78 -6.91
CA GLU A 53 -14.44 2.84 -6.33
C GLU A 53 -13.67 3.72 -5.34
N TRP A 54 -12.52 3.26 -4.85
CA TRP A 54 -11.68 3.95 -3.86
C TRP A 54 -10.48 4.66 -4.47
N SER A 55 -10.51 5.00 -5.78
CA SER A 55 -9.40 5.60 -6.53
C SER A 55 -8.83 6.91 -5.94
N HIS A 56 -9.59 7.59 -5.08
CA HIS A 56 -9.19 8.84 -4.41
C HIS A 56 -8.00 8.66 -3.44
N TRP A 57 -7.65 7.42 -3.07
CA TRP A 57 -6.47 7.13 -2.25
C TRP A 57 -5.19 7.74 -2.81
N ARG A 58 -5.07 7.83 -4.14
CA ARG A 58 -3.90 8.42 -4.82
C ARG A 58 -3.70 9.90 -4.51
N GLY A 59 -4.77 10.62 -4.16
CA GLY A 59 -4.66 12.02 -3.75
C GLY A 59 -4.19 12.20 -2.29
N LYS A 60 -4.07 11.10 -1.52
CA LYS A 60 -3.66 11.15 -0.12
C LYS A 60 -2.17 10.93 0.09
N VAL A 61 -1.51 10.20 -0.81
CA VAL A 61 -0.07 9.88 -0.73
C VAL A 61 0.66 10.46 -1.94
N PRO A 62 1.96 10.76 -1.87
CA PRO A 62 2.71 11.30 -3.00
C PRO A 62 3.01 10.21 -4.05
N VAL A 63 2.00 9.70 -4.74
CA VAL A 63 2.15 8.56 -5.67
C VAL A 63 3.22 8.80 -6.74
N ASP A 64 3.37 10.05 -7.18
CA ASP A 64 4.36 10.45 -8.19
C ASP A 64 5.82 10.44 -7.68
N SER A 65 6.04 10.26 -6.37
CA SER A 65 7.39 10.05 -5.81
C SER A 65 7.87 8.60 -5.90
N PHE A 66 7.00 7.67 -6.30
CA PHE A 66 7.33 6.25 -6.48
C PHE A 66 7.58 5.92 -7.95
N ASP A 67 8.56 5.05 -8.20
CA ASP A 67 8.95 4.65 -9.55
C ASP A 67 7.93 3.71 -10.19
N VAL A 68 7.28 2.87 -9.37
CA VAL A 68 6.27 1.91 -9.80
C VAL A 68 5.06 1.95 -8.88
N VAL A 69 3.87 1.88 -9.47
CA VAL A 69 2.60 1.70 -8.75
C VAL A 69 1.84 0.54 -9.35
N VAL A 70 1.49 -0.42 -8.50
CA VAL A 70 0.68 -1.59 -8.82
C VAL A 70 -0.54 -1.60 -7.92
N ASP A 71 -1.70 -1.27 -8.49
CA ASP A 71 -2.99 -1.34 -7.82
C ASP A 71 -3.75 -2.58 -8.30
N SER A 72 -4.12 -3.47 -7.37
CA SER A 72 -4.79 -4.73 -7.69
C SER A 72 -6.06 -4.56 -8.52
N CYS A 73 -6.82 -3.47 -8.31
CA CYS A 73 -8.07 -3.25 -9.06
C CYS A 73 -7.83 -2.87 -10.53
N GLU A 74 -6.63 -2.40 -10.85
CA GLU A 74 -6.20 -2.04 -12.21
C GLU A 74 -5.63 -3.25 -12.95
N VAL A 75 -4.89 -4.11 -12.24
CA VAL A 75 -4.16 -5.24 -12.83
C VAL A 75 -4.90 -6.58 -12.76
N GLY A 76 -5.97 -6.68 -11.96
CA GLY A 76 -6.84 -7.86 -11.91
C GLY A 76 -6.34 -9.01 -11.03
N VAL A 77 -5.18 -8.87 -10.41
CA VAL A 77 -4.59 -9.81 -9.44
C VAL A 77 -4.29 -9.07 -8.14
N ARG A 78 -4.40 -9.75 -7.00
CA ARG A 78 -4.25 -9.14 -5.66
C ARG A 78 -3.33 -9.96 -4.77
N LYS A 79 -2.66 -9.31 -3.82
CA LYS A 79 -1.94 -10.01 -2.75
C LYS A 79 -2.94 -10.88 -1.96
N PRO A 80 -2.57 -12.10 -1.53
CA PRO A 80 -1.22 -12.68 -1.54
C PRO A 80 -0.89 -13.53 -2.79
N ASP A 81 -1.59 -13.37 -3.92
CA ASP A 81 -1.24 -14.08 -5.16
C ASP A 81 0.17 -13.68 -5.62
N GLN A 82 1.03 -14.66 -5.93
CA GLN A 82 2.41 -14.43 -6.35
C GLN A 82 2.50 -13.58 -7.63
N GLU A 83 1.51 -13.66 -8.51
CA GLU A 83 1.50 -12.96 -9.80
C GLU A 83 1.63 -11.44 -9.63
N ILE A 84 1.02 -10.85 -8.59
CA ILE A 84 1.09 -9.39 -8.39
C ILE A 84 2.48 -8.91 -7.97
N TYR A 85 3.22 -9.74 -7.23
CA TYR A 85 4.58 -9.41 -6.81
C TYR A 85 5.56 -9.59 -7.96
N VAL A 86 5.39 -10.65 -8.77
CA VAL A 86 6.14 -10.84 -10.01
C VAL A 86 5.95 -9.63 -10.91
N LEU A 87 4.72 -9.18 -11.10
CA LEU A 87 4.41 -7.96 -11.87
C LEU A 87 5.10 -6.71 -11.31
N ALA A 88 5.15 -6.54 -9.98
CA ALA A 88 5.85 -5.42 -9.36
C ALA A 88 7.36 -5.47 -9.63
N CYS A 89 7.98 -6.64 -9.45
CA CYS A 89 9.40 -6.89 -9.75
C CYS A 89 9.72 -6.65 -11.23
N GLU A 90 8.89 -7.13 -12.15
CA GLU A 90 9.06 -6.92 -13.60
C GLU A 90 9.01 -5.44 -13.97
N ARG A 91 8.08 -4.68 -13.39
CA ARG A 91 7.98 -3.23 -13.61
C ARG A 91 9.17 -2.46 -13.04
N LEU A 92 9.72 -2.91 -11.91
CA LEU A 92 10.94 -2.37 -11.32
C LEU A 92 12.21 -2.86 -12.03
N ASN A 93 12.11 -3.89 -12.89
CA ASN A 93 13.25 -4.59 -13.47
C ASN A 93 14.23 -5.12 -12.39
N LEU A 94 13.68 -5.68 -11.31
CA LEU A 94 14.43 -6.26 -10.19
C LEU A 94 14.06 -7.73 -9.98
N SER A 95 14.99 -8.51 -9.43
CA SER A 95 14.68 -9.85 -8.93
C SER A 95 13.99 -9.75 -7.56
N PRO A 96 13.08 -10.68 -7.19
CA PRO A 96 12.51 -10.70 -5.84
C PRO A 96 13.54 -10.66 -4.72
N VAL A 97 14.71 -11.31 -4.89
CA VAL A 97 15.78 -11.34 -3.87
C VAL A 97 16.46 -9.98 -3.65
N ASP A 98 16.29 -9.04 -4.59
CA ASP A 98 16.81 -7.68 -4.49
C ASP A 98 15.76 -6.70 -3.94
N CYS A 99 14.58 -7.20 -3.53
CA CYS A 99 13.48 -6.39 -3.03
C CYS A 99 13.27 -6.56 -1.51
N LEU A 100 12.98 -5.44 -0.85
CA LEU A 100 12.44 -5.40 0.51
C LEU A 100 10.96 -5.04 0.47
N PHE A 101 10.10 -5.91 0.99
CA PHE A 101 8.65 -5.71 1.01
C PHE A 101 8.12 -5.34 2.39
N LEU A 102 7.26 -4.33 2.47
CA LEU A 102 6.61 -3.88 3.70
C LEU A 102 5.09 -4.02 3.56
N ASP A 103 4.45 -4.68 4.52
CA ASP A 103 3.01 -4.87 4.55
C ASP A 103 2.53 -5.15 5.98
N ASP A 104 1.30 -4.76 6.29
CA ASP A 104 0.66 -4.97 7.60
C ASP A 104 -0.08 -6.32 7.70
N HIS A 105 -0.26 -7.04 6.60
CA HIS A 105 -0.85 -8.37 6.59
C HIS A 105 0.22 -9.48 6.54
N ILE A 106 0.21 -10.32 7.57
CA ILE A 106 1.15 -11.46 7.70
C ILE A 106 1.12 -12.41 6.49
N GLU A 107 -0.04 -12.61 5.86
CA GLU A 107 -0.18 -13.46 4.67
C GLU A 107 0.55 -12.87 3.46
N ASN A 108 0.50 -11.55 3.28
CA ASN A 108 1.20 -10.86 2.20
C ASN A 108 2.72 -10.91 2.41
N VAL A 109 3.17 -10.73 3.66
CA VAL A 109 4.58 -10.83 4.04
C VAL A 109 5.10 -12.26 3.82
N ALA A 110 4.31 -13.27 4.20
CA ALA A 110 4.68 -14.67 3.99
C ALA A 110 4.79 -15.02 2.50
N ALA A 111 3.87 -14.54 1.66
CA ALA A 111 3.92 -14.72 0.22
C ALA A 111 5.16 -14.05 -0.41
N ALA A 112 5.49 -12.82 0.01
CA ALA A 112 6.69 -12.12 -0.44
C ALA A 112 7.96 -12.93 -0.11
N LYS A 113 8.09 -13.39 1.14
CA LYS A 113 9.21 -14.24 1.58
C LYS A 113 9.31 -15.54 0.81
N ALA A 114 8.17 -16.16 0.45
CA ALA A 114 8.16 -17.40 -0.31
C ALA A 114 8.75 -17.26 -1.73
N MET A 115 8.84 -16.04 -2.27
CA MET A 115 9.50 -15.77 -3.55
C MET A 115 10.96 -15.33 -3.40
N GLY A 116 11.46 -15.20 -2.16
CA GLY A 116 12.83 -14.80 -1.87
C GLY A 116 13.04 -13.33 -1.51
N MET A 117 11.99 -12.52 -1.43
CA MET A 117 12.09 -11.13 -0.94
C MET A 117 12.50 -11.11 0.54
N ASP A 118 13.27 -10.10 0.95
CA ASP A 118 13.22 -9.68 2.36
C ASP A 118 11.85 -9.04 2.61
N ALA A 119 11.28 -9.23 3.80
CA ALA A 119 10.00 -8.62 4.11
C ALA A 119 9.80 -8.35 5.61
N ILE A 120 9.22 -7.19 5.88
CA ILE A 120 8.92 -6.68 7.22
C ILE A 120 7.40 -6.62 7.39
N LEU A 121 6.91 -7.26 8.46
CA LEU A 121 5.54 -7.08 8.92
C LEU A 121 5.45 -5.74 9.67
N VAL A 122 4.68 -4.81 9.12
CA VAL A 122 4.43 -3.50 9.74
C VAL A 122 3.28 -3.66 10.74
N THR A 123 3.58 -3.52 12.02
CA THR A 123 2.58 -3.53 13.10
C THR A 123 2.25 -2.09 13.50
N GLU A 124 1.59 -1.91 14.65
CA GLU A 124 1.29 -0.58 15.20
C GLU A 124 2.56 0.26 15.45
N ASP A 125 3.70 -0.38 15.74
CA ASP A 125 4.98 0.32 15.89
C ASP A 125 5.65 0.55 14.53
N VAL A 126 5.11 1.51 13.78
CA VAL A 126 5.63 1.93 12.48
C VAL A 126 7.07 2.47 12.55
N ASN A 127 7.51 2.99 13.72
CA ASN A 127 8.86 3.50 13.90
C ASN A 127 9.88 2.36 13.98
N ALA A 128 9.54 1.24 14.59
CA ALA A 128 10.37 0.05 14.60
C ALA A 128 10.54 -0.53 13.18
N ALA A 129 9.46 -0.54 12.38
CA ALA A 129 9.54 -0.94 10.98
C ALA A 129 10.44 0.00 10.17
N ALA A 130 10.25 1.32 10.30
CA ALA A 130 11.07 2.31 9.60
C ALA A 130 12.56 2.23 9.99
N SER A 131 12.85 2.05 11.28
CA SER A 131 14.23 1.85 11.76
C SER A 131 14.87 0.61 11.13
N SER A 132 14.10 -0.49 11.05
CA SER A 132 14.58 -1.72 10.40
C SER A 132 14.91 -1.50 8.91
N VAL A 133 14.16 -0.65 8.20
CA VAL A 133 14.48 -0.31 6.80
C VAL A 133 15.76 0.51 6.74
N ARG A 134 15.91 1.53 7.58
CA ARG A 134 17.13 2.37 7.65
C ARG A 134 18.40 1.58 7.95
N ASP A 135 18.31 0.49 8.68
CA ASP A 135 19.46 -0.38 8.95
C ASP A 135 19.95 -1.18 7.72
N ARG A 136 19.23 -1.11 6.58
CA ARG A 136 19.51 -1.90 5.36
C ARG A 136 20.12 -1.09 4.21
N PHE A 137 20.22 0.24 4.30
CA PHE A 137 20.80 1.09 3.27
C PHE A 137 21.70 2.19 3.83
#